data_AF-A0A1N6HY94-F1
#
_entry.id   AF-A0A1N6HY94-F1
#
_cell.length_a   1.000
_cell.length_b   1.000
_cell.length_c   1.000
_cell.angle_alpha   90.00
_cell.angle_beta   90.00
_cell.angle_gamma   90.00
#
_symmetry.space_group_name_H-M   'P 1'
#
loop_
_entity.id
_entity.type
_entity.pdbx_description
1 polymer ?
#
loop_
_entity_poly.entity_id
_entity_poly.type
_entity_poly.pdbx_seq_one_letter_code
_entity_poly.pdbx_strand_id
1 'polypeptide(L)'
;MSTVVTPSPNMRGDLTLIDAMLDEQGDLTAVERFTQFHEGEQAPLQGGVYSSLLPARTPGPGQQYAFEVDLDRCSGCKACVAACHSMNGLDEFEAWREVGLIVGAVAGLPVLQHVTSACHHCLDPACLSACPVDAYEKDPVTGIVKHLDDQCFGCQYCTLACPYDVPKFHAKKGIVRKCDMCSDRLGAGEAPACAQACPHEAIKIRVIDRAEAVAVAESNSFLATAPAANYTMPTTRYLSSRPAQGPVRAGDHFRNEPEHAHVPLVVMLVLTQASAGGYLVEAVARATGGNVPTILPWLSLVVGLVGINASLLHLGRPLYAYRALIGLRHSWLSREVAAFGLFANVALAHGAALWFRPDWLGLSAAAAAATGLVAVFCSVMVYHVVHRPFWRGGRCGLKFFGTSIVVGLAGALATSGGAQRLAVGLAAASLAKLAFETSILMHLRDPQMTPLRRTALLLRGPLAKAVALRLGLGLTGGVVLPLALATGAVPAAAAWVALAAVLGGELAERYLFFAAVVRPKMPGGLAS
;
A
#
# COMPACT_ATOMS: atom_id res chain seq x y z
N MET A 1 -1.40 59.58 -4.47
CA MET A 1 -0.95 60.63 -3.53
C MET A 1 -2.13 60.97 -2.64
N SER A 2 -2.31 60.20 -1.56
CA SER A 2 -3.29 60.50 -0.52
C SER A 2 -2.53 61.14 0.62
N THR A 3 -2.90 62.38 0.92
CA THR A 3 -2.37 63.17 2.03
C THR A 3 -2.62 62.43 3.34
N VAL A 4 -1.55 61.97 3.98
CA VAL A 4 -1.56 61.56 5.38
C VAL A 4 -1.85 62.81 6.21
N VAL A 5 -3.07 62.94 6.69
CA VAL A 5 -3.43 63.95 7.69
C VAL A 5 -2.85 63.45 9.01
N THR A 6 -1.73 64.02 9.44
CA THR A 6 -1.25 63.83 10.81
C THR A 6 -2.18 64.58 11.76
N PRO A 7 -2.70 63.94 12.82
CA PRO A 7 -3.56 64.61 13.76
C PRO A 7 -2.78 65.71 14.50
N SER A 8 -3.43 66.86 14.66
CA SER A 8 -2.92 68.00 15.41
C SER A 8 -2.63 67.60 16.85
N PRO A 9 -1.46 67.96 17.43
CA PRO A 9 -1.20 67.69 18.83
C PRO A 9 -1.83 68.82 19.65
N ASN A 10 -3.08 68.68 20.09
CA ASN A 10 -3.51 69.41 21.28
C ASN A 10 -4.77 68.85 21.95
N MET A 11 -4.69 68.85 23.29
CA MET A 11 -5.71 68.58 24.31
C MET A 11 -5.91 67.12 24.73
N ARG A 12 -4.89 66.56 25.42
CA ARG A 12 -5.13 65.53 26.43
C ARG A 12 -5.72 66.19 27.68
N GLY A 13 -7.01 66.49 27.63
CA GLY A 13 -7.84 66.53 28.84
C GLY A 13 -8.14 65.10 29.25
N ASP A 14 -8.28 64.85 30.55
CA ASP A 14 -8.44 63.53 31.18
C ASP A 14 -9.42 62.61 30.43
N LEU A 15 -8.89 61.76 29.54
CA LEU A 15 -9.67 60.68 28.94
C LEU A 15 -9.97 59.69 30.06
N THR A 16 -11.25 59.47 30.33
CA THR A 16 -11.64 58.40 31.25
C THR A 16 -11.28 57.05 30.62
N LEU A 17 -11.13 56.00 31.42
CA LEU A 17 -10.90 54.64 30.91
C LEU A 17 -11.99 54.24 29.89
N ILE A 18 -13.21 54.74 30.10
CA ILE A 18 -14.33 54.53 29.18
C ILE A 18 -14.07 55.22 27.83
N ASP A 19 -13.58 56.46 27.83
CA ASP A 19 -13.24 57.18 26.60
C ASP A 19 -12.12 56.48 25.82
N ALA A 20 -11.10 55.96 26.52
CA ALA A 20 -10.02 55.20 25.91
C ALA A 20 -10.51 53.87 25.31
N MET A 21 -11.41 53.16 26.02
CA MET A 21 -11.98 51.89 25.52
C MET A 21 -12.97 52.13 24.37
N LEU A 22 -13.69 53.25 24.35
CA LEU A 22 -14.56 53.64 23.24
C LEU A 22 -13.77 54.07 22.01
N ASP A 23 -12.63 54.74 22.19
CA ASP A 23 -11.69 55.08 21.11
C ASP A 23 -11.04 53.81 20.52
N GLU A 24 -10.64 52.87 21.38
CA GLU A 24 -10.10 51.56 20.95
C GLU A 24 -11.16 50.67 20.26
N GLN A 25 -12.44 50.78 20.63
CA GLN A 25 -13.56 50.15 19.91
C GLN A 25 -13.95 50.86 18.61
N GLY A 26 -13.55 52.13 18.45
CA GLY A 26 -13.76 52.91 17.23
C GLY A 26 -12.71 52.63 16.15
N ASP A 27 -11.56 52.09 16.52
CA ASP A 27 -10.54 51.62 15.58
C ASP A 27 -10.87 50.20 15.12
N LEU A 28 -10.77 49.96 13.82
CA LEU A 28 -11.01 48.64 13.26
C LEU A 28 -9.97 47.68 13.85
N THR A 29 -10.40 46.50 14.28
CA THR A 29 -9.45 45.45 14.68
C THR A 29 -8.51 45.11 13.52
N ALA A 30 -7.36 44.51 13.80
CA ALA A 30 -6.45 44.06 12.74
C ALA A 30 -7.15 43.13 11.72
N VAL A 31 -8.14 42.35 12.19
CA VAL A 31 -8.97 41.48 11.34
C VAL A 31 -9.94 42.28 10.48
N GLU A 32 -10.61 43.30 11.03
CA GLU A 32 -11.53 44.15 10.26
C GLU A 32 -10.80 45.03 9.26
N ARG A 33 -9.62 45.57 9.62
CA ARG A 33 -8.73 46.28 8.69
C ARG A 33 -8.29 45.37 7.55
N PHE A 34 -7.89 44.13 7.87
CA PHE A 34 -7.54 43.14 6.87
C PHE A 34 -8.74 42.77 6.00
N THR A 35 -9.92 42.60 6.58
CA THR A 35 -11.16 42.25 5.87
C THR A 35 -11.58 43.37 4.93
N GLN A 36 -11.64 44.62 5.39
CA GLN A 36 -11.92 45.78 4.54
C GLN A 36 -10.88 45.94 3.43
N PHE A 37 -9.60 45.72 3.73
CA PHE A 37 -8.54 45.74 2.73
C PHE A 37 -8.76 44.65 1.67
N HIS A 38 -9.16 43.44 2.08
CA HIS A 38 -9.44 42.31 1.19
C HIS A 38 -10.75 42.47 0.39
N GLU A 39 -11.76 43.10 0.96
CA GLU A 39 -13.04 43.41 0.31
C GLU A 39 -12.90 44.60 -0.67
N GLY A 40 -11.98 45.53 -0.38
CA GLY A 40 -11.73 46.74 -1.18
C GLY A 40 -10.78 46.53 -2.37
N GLU A 41 -9.84 45.58 -2.30
CA GLU A 41 -8.97 45.22 -3.43
C GLU A 41 -9.64 44.20 -4.35
N GLN A 42 -9.81 44.54 -5.64
CA GLN A 42 -10.43 43.67 -6.65
C GLN A 42 -9.57 42.45 -7.05
N ALA A 43 -8.34 42.33 -6.54
CA ALA A 43 -7.46 41.19 -6.81
C ALA A 43 -6.62 40.87 -5.57
N PRO A 44 -6.33 39.59 -5.28
CA PRO A 44 -5.41 39.23 -4.20
C PRO A 44 -4.07 39.93 -4.39
N LEU A 45 -3.44 40.42 -3.31
CA LEU A 45 -2.11 41.06 -3.29
C LEU A 45 -1.01 40.34 -4.10
N GLN A 46 -1.17 39.03 -4.35
CA GLN A 46 -0.24 38.19 -5.11
C GLN A 46 -0.84 37.60 -6.41
N GLY A 47 -1.98 38.10 -6.88
CA GLY A 47 -2.70 37.58 -8.05
C GLY A 47 -1.85 37.49 -9.32
N GLY A 48 -0.95 38.47 -9.54
CA GLY A 48 0.03 38.44 -10.64
C GLY A 48 0.99 37.25 -10.55
N VAL A 49 1.48 36.92 -9.36
CA VAL A 49 2.39 35.78 -9.11
C VAL A 49 1.64 34.44 -9.25
N TYR A 50 0.39 34.36 -8.80
CA TYR A 50 -0.41 33.14 -8.94
C TYR A 50 -0.72 32.81 -10.40
N SER A 51 -1.06 33.83 -11.20
CA SER A 51 -1.43 33.63 -12.59
C SER A 51 -0.32 33.03 -13.46
N SER A 52 0.95 33.32 -13.17
CA SER A 52 2.10 32.80 -13.94
C SER A 52 2.41 31.31 -13.64
N LEU A 53 1.97 30.84 -12.48
CA LEU A 53 2.13 29.44 -12.01
C LEU A 53 0.99 28.53 -12.49
N LEU A 54 -0.09 29.13 -13.00
CA LEU A 54 -1.28 28.44 -13.49
C LEU A 54 -1.34 28.42 -15.02
N PRO A 55 -2.09 27.48 -15.62
CA PRO A 55 -2.40 27.55 -17.03
C PRO A 55 -3.46 28.62 -17.29
N ALA A 56 -3.40 29.24 -18.47
CA ALA A 56 -4.35 30.28 -18.88
C ALA A 56 -5.78 29.77 -19.11
N ARG A 57 -5.97 28.45 -19.23
CA ARG A 57 -7.27 27.80 -19.43
C ARG A 57 -7.33 26.47 -18.70
N THR A 58 -8.55 26.00 -18.49
CA THR A 58 -8.83 24.63 -18.06
C THR A 58 -8.47 23.62 -19.16
N PRO A 59 -8.24 22.34 -18.83
CA PRO A 59 -7.95 21.32 -19.83
C PRO A 59 -9.13 21.09 -20.78
N GLY A 60 -8.83 20.95 -22.07
CA GLY A 60 -9.82 20.54 -23.07
C GLY A 60 -10.00 19.01 -23.16
N PRO A 61 -10.83 18.53 -24.10
CA PRO A 61 -10.96 17.11 -24.38
C PRO A 61 -9.60 16.46 -24.69
N GLY A 62 -9.31 15.31 -24.07
CA GLY A 62 -8.01 14.63 -24.24
C GLY A 62 -6.85 15.24 -23.46
N GLN A 63 -7.09 16.29 -22.67
CA GLN A 63 -6.09 16.94 -21.83
C GLN A 63 -6.36 16.70 -20.33
N GLN A 64 -5.40 17.03 -19.47
CA GLN A 64 -5.60 17.16 -18.03
C GLN A 64 -4.53 18.05 -17.39
N TYR A 65 -4.72 18.42 -16.12
CA TYR A 65 -3.68 19.07 -15.34
C TYR A 65 -2.53 18.13 -14.99
N ALA A 66 -1.35 18.73 -14.89
CA ALA A 66 -0.12 18.11 -14.43
C ALA A 66 0.70 19.11 -13.61
N PHE A 67 1.46 18.60 -12.66
CA PHE A 67 2.60 19.33 -12.12
C PHE A 67 3.72 19.38 -13.17
N GLU A 68 4.26 20.55 -13.40
CA GLU A 68 5.54 20.76 -14.07
C GLU A 68 6.58 21.11 -13.01
N VAL A 69 7.70 20.40 -13.01
CA VAL A 69 8.80 20.56 -12.07
C VAL A 69 10.09 20.83 -12.84
N ASP A 70 10.58 22.06 -12.78
CA ASP A 70 11.89 22.46 -13.30
C ASP A 70 12.96 22.05 -12.28
N LEU A 71 13.69 20.99 -12.63
CA LEU A 71 14.77 20.43 -11.82
C LEU A 71 15.99 21.35 -11.76
N ASP A 72 16.22 22.20 -12.76
CA ASP A 72 17.36 23.11 -12.78
C ASP A 72 17.15 24.29 -11.81
N ARG A 73 15.89 24.64 -11.54
CA ARG A 73 15.50 25.66 -10.55
C ARG A 73 15.28 25.07 -9.15
N CYS A 74 15.15 23.76 -9.02
CA CYS A 74 14.87 23.13 -7.74
C CYS A 74 16.13 23.09 -6.84
N SER A 75 16.21 24.02 -5.89
CA SER A 75 17.33 24.05 -4.92
C SER A 75 17.23 23.01 -3.81
N GLY A 76 16.09 22.33 -3.67
CA GLY A 76 15.84 21.39 -2.58
C GLY A 76 15.53 22.03 -1.21
N CYS A 77 15.21 23.32 -1.14
CA CYS A 77 14.94 24.07 0.10
C CYS A 77 13.74 23.58 0.95
N LYS A 78 12.90 22.68 0.43
CA LYS A 78 11.71 22.11 1.09
C LYS A 78 10.60 23.11 1.49
N ALA A 79 10.63 24.36 1.00
CA ALA A 79 9.53 25.31 1.20
C ALA A 79 8.18 24.76 0.68
N CYS A 80 8.21 24.02 -0.43
CA CYS A 80 7.04 23.35 -0.99
C CYS A 80 6.45 22.25 -0.08
N VAL A 81 7.29 21.61 0.76
CA VAL A 81 6.87 20.59 1.72
C VAL A 81 6.19 21.27 2.91
N ALA A 82 6.85 22.28 3.49
CA ALA A 82 6.32 23.04 4.63
C ALA A 82 4.98 23.71 4.28
N ALA A 83 4.89 24.38 3.14
CA ALA A 83 3.63 25.01 2.72
C ALA A 83 2.52 24.00 2.45
N CYS A 84 2.84 22.84 1.85
CA CYS A 84 1.85 21.78 1.66
C CYS A 84 1.34 21.25 3.00
N HIS A 85 2.22 21.12 4.00
CA HIS A 85 1.89 20.70 5.35
C HIS A 85 0.93 21.70 6.03
N SER A 86 1.33 22.97 6.10
CA SER A 86 0.58 23.98 6.83
C SER A 86 -0.75 24.34 6.16
N MET A 87 -0.79 24.48 4.84
CA MET A 87 -1.98 24.95 4.12
C MET A 87 -3.03 23.86 3.90
N ASN A 88 -2.68 22.57 4.02
CA ASN A 88 -3.64 21.46 3.91
C ASN A 88 -3.97 20.83 5.26
N GLY A 89 -3.52 21.42 6.38
CA GLY A 89 -3.79 20.90 7.73
C GLY A 89 -3.31 19.46 7.90
N LEU A 90 -2.05 19.19 7.52
CA LEU A 90 -1.45 17.88 7.71
C LEU A 90 -1.00 17.69 9.17
N ASP A 91 -1.12 16.48 9.68
CA ASP A 91 -0.62 16.14 11.03
C ASP A 91 0.92 16.07 11.04
N GLU A 92 1.55 16.11 12.22
CA GLU A 92 3.02 16.22 12.40
C GLU A 92 3.85 15.21 11.58
N PHE A 93 3.36 13.97 11.45
CA PHE A 93 4.06 12.89 10.73
C PHE A 93 3.55 12.65 9.31
N GLU A 94 2.74 13.56 8.77
CA GLU A 94 2.16 13.42 7.44
C GLU A 94 2.82 14.36 6.43
N ALA A 95 3.23 13.82 5.28
CA ALA A 95 3.76 14.60 4.17
C ALA A 95 3.09 14.17 2.86
N TRP A 96 2.49 15.13 2.16
CA TRP A 96 1.89 14.92 0.83
C TRP A 96 2.84 15.24 -0.33
N ARG A 97 3.92 15.96 -0.03
CA ARG A 97 5.00 16.30 -0.96
C ARG A 97 6.32 16.07 -0.24
N GLU A 98 7.30 15.55 -0.97
CA GLU A 98 8.65 15.30 -0.49
C GLU A 98 9.68 15.92 -1.43
N VAL A 99 10.91 16.05 -0.93
CA VAL A 99 12.09 16.41 -1.73
C VAL A 99 13.11 15.33 -1.54
N GLY A 100 13.41 14.62 -2.63
CA GLY A 100 14.46 13.64 -2.70
C GLY A 100 15.68 14.13 -3.48
N LEU A 101 16.61 13.22 -3.69
CA LEU A 101 17.92 13.49 -4.26
C LEU A 101 18.31 12.35 -5.22
N ILE A 102 18.80 12.73 -6.39
CA ILE A 102 19.53 11.86 -7.31
C ILE A 102 21.01 12.25 -7.21
N VAL A 103 21.86 11.24 -7.07
CA VAL A 103 23.31 11.39 -6.97
C VAL A 103 23.99 10.62 -8.10
N GLY A 104 25.09 11.14 -8.62
CA GLY A 104 25.84 10.46 -9.67
C GLY A 104 27.18 11.13 -9.96
N ALA A 105 27.80 10.72 -11.05
CA ALA A 105 28.97 11.37 -11.60
C ALA A 105 28.83 11.50 -13.12
N VAL A 106 29.19 12.67 -13.65
CA VAL A 106 29.19 12.97 -15.09
C VAL A 106 30.57 13.51 -15.43
N ALA A 107 31.27 12.85 -16.38
CA ALA A 107 32.65 13.19 -16.74
C ALA A 107 33.62 13.28 -15.54
N GLY A 108 33.41 12.44 -14.51
CA GLY A 108 34.23 12.43 -13.29
C GLY A 108 33.86 13.48 -12.24
N LEU A 109 32.90 14.37 -12.51
CA LEU A 109 32.42 15.37 -11.54
C LEU A 109 31.17 14.88 -10.81
N PRO A 110 31.06 15.12 -9.49
CA PRO A 110 29.86 14.75 -8.73
C PRO A 110 28.65 15.56 -9.19
N VAL A 111 27.52 14.88 -9.37
CA VAL A 111 26.22 15.49 -9.70
C VAL A 111 25.23 15.22 -8.58
N LEU A 112 24.56 16.28 -8.15
CA LEU A 112 23.47 16.28 -7.20
C LEU A 112 22.26 16.94 -7.85
N GLN A 113 21.15 16.23 -7.93
CA GLN A 113 19.90 16.73 -8.50
C GLN A 113 18.77 16.55 -7.48
N HIS A 114 18.22 17.65 -6.98
CA HIS A 114 17.05 17.61 -6.12
C HIS A 114 15.80 17.33 -6.93
N VAL A 115 14.91 16.51 -6.38
CA VAL A 115 13.63 16.14 -7.01
C VAL A 115 12.52 16.37 -6.01
N THR A 116 11.67 17.36 -6.26
CA THR A 116 10.42 17.49 -5.51
C THR A 116 9.34 16.62 -6.15
N SER A 117 8.61 15.85 -5.33
CA SER A 117 7.54 14.98 -5.80
C SER A 117 6.33 14.99 -4.88
N ALA A 118 5.15 14.82 -5.46
CA ALA A 118 3.86 14.70 -4.81
C ALA A 118 3.02 13.65 -5.58
N CYS A 119 1.69 13.65 -5.42
CA CYS A 119 0.83 12.82 -6.27
C CYS A 119 0.98 13.20 -7.74
N HIS A 120 1.14 12.20 -8.61
CA HIS A 120 1.26 12.40 -10.06
C HIS A 120 -0.07 12.39 -10.81
N HIS A 121 -1.21 12.28 -10.11
CA HIS A 121 -2.58 12.28 -10.67
C HIS A 121 -2.66 11.54 -12.02
N CYS A 122 -2.24 10.27 -11.98
CA CYS A 122 -1.89 9.47 -13.16
C CYS A 122 -3.05 9.29 -14.13
N LEU A 123 -2.75 8.94 -15.39
CA LEU A 123 -3.80 8.63 -16.37
C LEU A 123 -4.61 7.40 -15.97
N ASP A 124 -3.92 6.35 -15.53
CA ASP A 124 -4.48 5.10 -14.99
C ASP A 124 -4.05 4.94 -13.52
N PRO A 125 -4.81 5.50 -12.57
CA PRO A 125 -4.40 5.54 -11.17
C PRO A 125 -4.55 4.16 -10.52
N ALA A 126 -3.43 3.50 -10.24
CA ALA A 126 -3.41 2.24 -9.48
C ALA A 126 -4.12 2.34 -8.11
N CYS A 127 -4.06 3.50 -7.44
CA CYS A 127 -4.76 3.69 -6.16
C CYS A 127 -6.29 3.67 -6.30
N LEU A 128 -6.83 4.15 -7.42
CA LEU A 128 -8.26 4.10 -7.72
C LEU A 128 -8.69 2.66 -8.01
N SER A 129 -8.00 2.00 -8.95
CA SER A 129 -8.32 0.61 -9.34
C SER A 129 -8.22 -0.37 -8.17
N ALA A 130 -7.27 -0.16 -7.25
CA ALA A 130 -7.09 -1.01 -6.07
C ALA A 130 -8.18 -0.80 -5.00
N CYS A 131 -8.78 0.39 -4.89
CA CYS A 131 -9.66 0.73 -3.79
C CYS A 131 -10.95 -0.11 -3.81
N PRO A 132 -11.31 -0.84 -2.74
CA PRO A 132 -12.50 -1.70 -2.73
C PRO A 132 -13.81 -0.95 -2.42
N VAL A 133 -13.72 0.35 -2.10
CA VAL A 133 -14.85 1.19 -1.62
C VAL A 133 -15.03 2.47 -2.42
N ASP A 134 -14.34 2.59 -3.55
CA ASP A 134 -14.40 3.78 -4.41
C ASP A 134 -14.08 5.09 -3.65
N ALA A 135 -13.19 5.02 -2.66
CA ALA A 135 -12.69 6.19 -1.94
C ALA A 135 -11.72 7.05 -2.78
N TYR A 136 -11.69 6.86 -4.09
CA TYR A 136 -10.96 7.69 -5.03
C TYR A 136 -11.86 8.01 -6.21
N GLU A 137 -11.83 9.26 -6.61
CA GLU A 137 -12.45 9.72 -7.84
C GLU A 137 -11.41 10.41 -8.71
N LYS A 138 -11.63 10.38 -10.02
CA LYS A 138 -10.83 11.14 -10.97
C LYS A 138 -11.75 12.13 -11.66
N ASP A 139 -11.45 13.40 -11.50
CA ASP A 139 -12.18 14.47 -12.16
C ASP A 139 -12.05 14.33 -13.70
N PRO A 140 -13.16 14.30 -14.45
CA PRO A 140 -13.12 14.04 -15.89
C PRO A 140 -12.52 15.20 -16.70
N VAL A 141 -12.60 16.43 -16.19
CA VAL A 141 -12.13 17.66 -16.84
C VAL A 141 -10.68 17.92 -16.45
N THR A 142 -10.41 18.02 -15.15
CA THR A 142 -9.09 18.39 -14.63
C THR A 142 -8.13 17.21 -14.57
N GLY A 143 -8.62 15.98 -14.54
CA GLY A 143 -7.83 14.76 -14.36
C GLY A 143 -7.27 14.59 -12.95
N ILE A 144 -7.65 15.45 -12.00
CA ILE A 144 -7.22 15.36 -10.61
C ILE A 144 -7.84 14.12 -9.98
N VAL A 145 -6.98 13.20 -9.54
CA VAL A 145 -7.39 12.08 -8.67
C VAL A 145 -7.53 12.60 -7.24
N LYS A 146 -8.72 12.56 -6.65
CA LYS A 146 -8.99 12.95 -5.25
C LYS A 146 -9.25 11.73 -4.38
N HIS A 147 -9.01 11.86 -3.07
CA HIS A 147 -9.37 10.84 -2.08
C HIS A 147 -10.60 11.31 -1.30
N LEU A 148 -11.55 10.41 -1.06
CA LEU A 148 -12.79 10.66 -0.35
C LEU A 148 -12.70 10.08 1.07
N ASP A 149 -12.51 10.96 2.06
CA ASP A 149 -12.25 10.60 3.46
C ASP A 149 -13.42 9.90 4.17
N ASP A 150 -14.65 10.12 3.69
CA ASP A 150 -15.90 9.55 4.22
C ASP A 150 -16.13 8.10 3.78
N GLN A 151 -15.65 7.73 2.59
CA GLN A 151 -15.76 6.37 2.05
C GLN A 151 -14.67 5.45 2.58
N CYS A 152 -13.49 6.00 2.86
CA CYS A 152 -12.33 5.24 3.29
C CYS A 152 -12.52 4.59 4.67
N PHE A 153 -12.20 3.31 4.76
CA PHE A 153 -12.17 2.52 6.00
C PHE A 153 -10.76 2.05 6.38
N GLY A 154 -9.74 2.56 5.67
CA GLY A 154 -8.34 2.37 6.05
C GLY A 154 -7.80 0.95 5.84
N CYS A 155 -8.15 0.27 4.74
CA CYS A 155 -7.57 -1.04 4.39
C CYS A 155 -6.11 -0.98 3.90
N GLN A 156 -5.61 0.22 3.61
CA GLN A 156 -4.24 0.50 3.16
C GLN A 156 -3.82 -0.14 1.83
N TYR A 157 -4.70 -0.83 1.12
CA TYR A 157 -4.32 -1.50 -0.13
C TYR A 157 -3.79 -0.52 -1.21
N CYS A 158 -4.33 0.70 -1.25
CA CYS A 158 -3.85 1.77 -2.13
C CYS A 158 -2.41 2.23 -1.84
N THR A 159 -1.92 2.10 -0.59
CA THR A 159 -0.51 2.41 -0.24
C THR A 159 0.43 1.36 -0.83
N LEU A 160 -0.04 0.12 -0.98
CA LEU A 160 0.71 -0.94 -1.65
C LEU A 160 0.73 -0.72 -3.16
N ALA A 161 -0.43 -0.36 -3.74
CA ALA A 161 -0.68 -0.22 -5.17
C ALA A 161 0.05 0.95 -5.85
N CYS A 162 0.21 2.08 -5.17
CA CYS A 162 0.88 3.25 -5.75
C CYS A 162 2.39 2.99 -5.88
N PRO A 163 2.98 3.09 -7.08
CA PRO A 163 4.42 2.86 -7.24
C PRO A 163 5.28 4.01 -6.71
N TYR A 164 4.66 5.15 -6.39
CA TYR A 164 5.33 6.38 -5.96
C TYR A 164 5.23 6.61 -4.46
N ASP A 165 4.61 5.69 -3.71
CA ASP A 165 4.47 5.77 -2.26
C ASP A 165 3.78 7.07 -1.78
N VAL A 166 2.74 7.49 -2.52
CA VAL A 166 2.02 8.74 -2.30
C VAL A 166 0.87 8.61 -1.29
N PRO A 167 -0.01 7.59 -1.35
CA PRO A 167 -1.04 7.42 -0.33
C PRO A 167 -0.42 6.97 0.99
N LYS A 168 -0.69 7.71 2.06
CA LYS A 168 -0.18 7.43 3.41
C LYS A 168 -1.32 7.12 4.37
N PHE A 169 -1.14 6.12 5.23
CA PHE A 169 -2.12 5.78 6.25
C PHE A 169 -2.03 6.75 7.44
N HIS A 170 -3.18 7.28 7.84
CA HIS A 170 -3.31 8.21 8.94
C HIS A 170 -3.95 7.48 10.14
N ALA A 171 -3.10 6.99 11.05
CA ALA A 171 -3.53 6.12 12.15
C ALA A 171 -4.65 6.72 13.02
N LYS A 172 -4.54 8.00 13.39
CA LYS A 172 -5.55 8.70 14.22
C LYS A 172 -6.93 8.80 13.57
N LYS A 173 -7.00 8.97 12.24
CA LYS A 173 -8.27 9.09 11.49
C LYS A 173 -8.80 7.74 10.98
N GLY A 174 -7.95 6.71 10.98
CA GLY A 174 -8.28 5.39 10.46
C GLY A 174 -8.48 5.35 8.94
N ILE A 175 -7.87 6.28 8.19
CA ILE A 175 -8.02 6.40 6.73
C ILE A 175 -6.68 6.61 6.06
N VAL A 176 -6.65 6.48 4.74
CA VAL A 176 -5.51 6.90 3.93
C VAL A 176 -5.73 8.34 3.50
N ARG A 177 -4.66 9.12 3.32
CA ARG A 177 -4.70 10.46 2.73
C ARG A 177 -3.61 10.62 1.67
N LYS A 178 -3.77 11.61 0.80
CA LYS A 178 -2.78 11.96 -0.23
C LYS A 178 -3.00 13.38 -0.75
N CYS A 179 -1.99 13.91 -1.44
CA CYS A 179 -2.14 15.14 -2.23
C CYS A 179 -3.32 15.07 -3.19
N ASP A 180 -4.12 16.13 -3.22
CA ASP A 180 -5.30 16.35 -4.06
C ASP A 180 -5.07 17.45 -5.12
N MET A 181 -3.81 17.86 -5.33
CA MET A 181 -3.41 19.01 -6.15
C MET A 181 -3.93 20.37 -5.63
N CYS A 182 -4.31 20.49 -4.36
CA CYS A 182 -4.98 21.68 -3.81
C CYS A 182 -6.19 22.06 -4.68
N SER A 183 -7.03 21.08 -4.95
CA SER A 183 -8.07 21.19 -5.98
C SER A 183 -9.07 22.33 -5.72
N ASP A 184 -9.33 22.64 -4.46
CA ASP A 184 -10.20 23.76 -4.06
C ASP A 184 -9.57 25.11 -4.41
N ARG A 185 -8.25 25.26 -4.19
CA ARG A 185 -7.50 26.47 -4.56
C ARG A 185 -7.48 26.65 -6.07
N LEU A 186 -7.23 25.56 -6.81
CA LEU A 186 -7.29 25.58 -8.27
C LEU A 186 -8.68 25.99 -8.79
N GLY A 187 -9.76 25.52 -8.14
CA GLY A 187 -11.12 25.92 -8.45
C GLY A 187 -11.38 27.41 -8.25
N ALA A 188 -10.69 28.04 -7.29
CA ALA A 188 -10.74 29.48 -7.03
C ALA A 188 -9.73 30.31 -7.87
N GLY A 189 -9.04 29.69 -8.84
CA GLY A 189 -8.03 30.39 -9.64
C GLY A 189 -6.72 30.67 -8.88
N GLU A 190 -6.50 29.98 -7.76
CA GLU A 190 -5.34 30.11 -6.91
C GLU A 190 -4.35 28.95 -7.12
N ALA A 191 -3.05 29.25 -7.20
CA ALA A 191 -2.02 28.23 -7.37
C ALA A 191 -1.91 27.30 -6.13
N PRO A 192 -1.53 26.02 -6.30
CA PRO A 192 -1.34 25.12 -5.17
C PRO A 192 -0.31 25.64 -4.17
N ALA A 193 -0.47 25.32 -2.88
CA ALA A 193 0.40 25.84 -1.81
C ALA A 193 1.88 25.52 -2.06
N CYS A 194 2.17 24.32 -2.55
CA CYS A 194 3.52 23.90 -2.88
C CYS A 194 4.16 24.69 -4.05
N ALA A 195 3.35 25.17 -5.00
CA ALA A 195 3.81 25.98 -6.12
C ALA A 195 4.06 27.43 -5.70
N GLN A 196 3.10 28.03 -4.98
CA GLN A 196 3.20 29.40 -4.48
C GLN A 196 4.40 29.61 -3.54
N ALA A 197 4.67 28.63 -2.66
CA ALA A 197 5.75 28.74 -1.70
C ALA A 197 7.14 28.46 -2.29
N CYS A 198 7.25 28.09 -3.58
CA CYS A 198 8.54 27.79 -4.18
C CYS A 198 9.29 29.09 -4.52
N PRO A 199 10.39 29.45 -3.82
CA PRO A 199 11.06 30.72 -4.05
C PRO A 199 11.78 30.80 -5.42
N HIS A 200 11.94 29.65 -6.10
CA HIS A 200 12.57 29.55 -7.41
C HIS A 200 11.55 29.33 -8.54
N GLU A 201 10.25 29.31 -8.22
CA GLU A 201 9.17 29.01 -9.17
C GLU A 201 9.38 27.70 -9.94
N ALA A 202 10.01 26.72 -9.30
CA ALA A 202 10.35 25.44 -9.90
C ALA A 202 9.13 24.54 -10.12
N ILE A 203 7.97 24.89 -9.54
CA ILE A 203 6.75 24.06 -9.59
C ILE A 203 5.64 24.89 -10.20
N LYS A 204 4.98 24.36 -11.23
CA LYS A 204 3.84 25.00 -11.90
C LYS A 204 2.75 23.98 -12.19
N ILE A 205 1.53 24.46 -12.43
CA ILE A 205 0.46 23.66 -13.01
C ILE A 205 0.39 23.93 -14.50
N ARG A 206 0.30 22.86 -15.28
CA ARG A 206 0.19 22.90 -16.73
C ARG A 206 -0.93 22.00 -17.21
N VAL A 207 -1.47 22.35 -18.37
CA VAL A 207 -2.33 21.46 -19.14
C VAL A 207 -1.44 20.63 -20.04
N ILE A 208 -1.60 19.31 -20.01
CA ILE A 208 -0.87 18.39 -20.89
C ILE A 208 -1.86 17.57 -21.72
N ASP A 209 -1.41 17.11 -22.88
CA ASP A 209 -2.13 16.11 -23.65
C ASP A 209 -1.94 14.71 -23.04
N ARG A 210 -3.03 13.95 -22.90
CA ARG A 210 -2.96 12.59 -22.34
C ARG A 210 -2.08 11.68 -23.20
N ALA A 211 -2.11 11.84 -24.53
CA ALA A 211 -1.25 11.10 -25.45
C ALA A 211 0.25 11.34 -25.19
N GLU A 212 0.63 12.56 -24.77
CA GLU A 212 2.01 12.88 -24.43
C GLU A 212 2.46 12.14 -23.16
N ALA A 213 1.60 12.09 -22.13
CA ALA A 213 1.88 11.32 -20.92
C ALA A 213 1.99 9.80 -21.19
N VAL A 214 1.18 9.26 -22.11
CA VAL A 214 1.32 7.88 -22.58
C VAL A 214 2.68 7.66 -23.24
N ALA A 215 3.08 8.52 -24.19
CA ALA A 215 4.36 8.39 -24.89
C ALA A 215 5.58 8.45 -23.96
N VAL A 216 5.55 9.34 -22.96
CA VAL A 216 6.60 9.41 -21.92
C VAL A 216 6.62 8.15 -21.05
N ALA A 217 5.46 7.61 -20.70
CA ALA A 217 5.36 6.41 -19.90
C ALA A 217 5.87 5.16 -20.64
N GLU A 218 5.52 5.02 -21.92
CA GLU A 218 5.95 3.91 -22.79
C GLU A 218 7.45 3.95 -23.08
N SER A 219 8.01 5.14 -23.32
CA SER A 219 9.46 5.32 -23.47
C SER A 219 10.23 5.23 -22.15
N ASN A 220 9.53 5.11 -21.02
CA ASN A 220 10.08 5.10 -19.67
C ASN A 220 11.03 6.29 -19.39
N SER A 221 10.70 7.46 -19.96
CA SER A 221 11.51 8.69 -19.91
C SER A 221 11.05 9.66 -18.82
N PHE A 222 10.17 9.24 -17.92
CA PHE A 222 9.53 10.06 -16.89
C PHE A 222 10.51 10.80 -15.97
N LEU A 223 11.42 10.05 -15.32
CA LEU A 223 12.47 10.60 -14.47
C LEU A 223 13.53 9.51 -14.21
N ALA A 224 14.81 9.88 -14.24
CA ALA A 224 15.89 8.97 -13.90
C ALA A 224 15.70 8.37 -12.49
N THR A 225 15.90 7.05 -12.36
CA THR A 225 15.81 6.29 -11.10
C THR A 225 14.42 6.23 -10.45
N ALA A 226 13.39 6.81 -11.08
CA ALA A 226 12.01 6.67 -10.65
C ALA A 226 11.45 5.27 -10.99
N PRO A 227 10.35 4.85 -10.33
CA PRO A 227 9.61 3.66 -10.71
C PRO A 227 9.14 3.71 -12.16
N ALA A 228 8.98 2.53 -12.79
CA ALA A 228 8.54 2.42 -14.18
C ALA A 228 7.20 3.14 -14.40
N ALA A 229 7.16 4.03 -15.39
CA ALA A 229 6.03 4.93 -15.63
C ALA A 229 4.86 4.25 -16.34
N ASN A 230 5.13 3.21 -17.15
CA ASN A 230 4.14 2.46 -17.93
C ASN A 230 3.03 1.80 -17.09
N TYR A 231 3.24 1.61 -15.78
CA TYR A 231 2.23 1.02 -14.90
C TYR A 231 1.04 1.96 -14.65
N THR A 232 1.26 3.27 -14.48
CA THR A 232 0.17 4.21 -14.15
C THR A 232 0.07 5.40 -15.08
N MET A 233 1.08 5.62 -15.93
CA MET A 233 1.21 6.78 -16.81
C MET A 233 1.09 8.09 -16.00
N PRO A 234 2.09 8.40 -15.15
CA PRO A 234 2.10 9.61 -14.33
C PRO A 234 2.08 10.86 -15.22
N THR A 235 1.36 11.91 -14.80
CA THR A 235 1.21 13.12 -15.64
C THR A 235 2.20 14.22 -15.29
N THR A 236 2.85 14.16 -14.12
CA THR A 236 3.90 15.11 -13.75
C THR A 236 5.00 15.17 -14.81
N ARG A 237 5.48 16.37 -15.11
CA ARG A 237 6.60 16.61 -16.03
C ARG A 237 7.81 17.09 -15.24
N TYR A 238 8.91 16.38 -15.38
CA TYR A 238 10.20 16.79 -14.87
C TYR A 238 11.02 17.38 -16.02
N LEU A 239 11.40 18.64 -15.90
CA LEU A 239 12.18 19.36 -16.90
C LEU A 239 13.60 19.57 -16.39
N SER A 240 14.58 19.40 -17.26
CA SER A 240 15.96 19.78 -17.02
C SER A 240 16.66 20.02 -18.35
N SER A 241 17.38 21.14 -18.46
CA SER A 241 18.31 21.42 -19.57
C SER A 241 19.61 20.61 -19.45
N ARG A 242 19.90 20.10 -18.25
CA ARG A 242 21.08 19.30 -17.92
C ARG A 242 20.65 18.01 -17.24
N PRO A 243 19.89 17.13 -17.94
CA PRO A 243 19.48 15.87 -17.37
C PRO A 243 20.72 15.10 -16.90
N ALA A 244 20.61 14.37 -15.80
CA ALA A 244 21.74 13.64 -15.24
C ALA A 244 22.19 12.53 -16.22
N GLN A 245 23.16 12.84 -17.07
CA GLN A 245 23.69 11.97 -18.14
C GLN A 245 24.86 11.14 -17.59
N GLY A 246 24.58 9.90 -17.18
CA GLY A 246 25.60 9.00 -16.62
C GLY A 246 25.01 7.99 -15.64
N PRO A 247 25.85 7.18 -14.96
CA PRO A 247 25.39 6.26 -13.93
C PRO A 247 24.91 7.05 -12.69
N VAL A 248 23.65 7.43 -12.69
CA VAL A 248 22.97 8.10 -11.57
C VAL A 248 22.14 7.12 -10.77
N ARG A 249 21.94 7.42 -9.48
CA ARG A 249 21.17 6.60 -8.55
C ARG A 249 20.40 7.52 -7.59
N ALA A 250 19.31 7.01 -7.04
CA ALA A 250 18.63 7.68 -5.93
C ALA A 250 19.59 7.82 -4.73
N GLY A 251 19.50 8.92 -3.98
CA GLY A 251 20.36 9.16 -2.80
C GLY A 251 20.22 8.09 -1.72
N ASP A 252 19.07 7.43 -1.68
CA ASP A 252 18.74 6.34 -0.77
C ASP A 252 18.87 4.95 -1.41
N HIS A 253 19.56 4.83 -2.55
CA HIS A 253 19.66 3.59 -3.33
C HIS A 253 20.14 2.37 -2.52
N PHE A 254 21.03 2.57 -1.55
CA PHE A 254 21.54 1.51 -0.67
C PHE A 254 20.79 1.37 0.65
N ARG A 255 19.80 2.24 0.92
CA ARG A 255 18.95 2.13 2.10
C ARG A 255 17.98 0.97 1.88
N ASN A 256 18.10 -0.05 2.72
CA ASN A 256 17.31 -1.28 2.60
C ASN A 256 16.80 -1.64 3.99
N GLU A 257 15.53 -1.33 4.24
CA GLU A 257 14.87 -1.51 5.52
C GLU A 257 13.67 -2.45 5.37
N PRO A 258 13.34 -3.25 6.39
CA PRO A 258 12.14 -4.06 6.37
C PRO A 258 10.86 -3.21 6.33
N GLU A 259 9.87 -3.67 5.58
CA GLU A 259 8.55 -3.04 5.53
C GLU A 259 7.68 -3.45 6.73
N HIS A 260 6.60 -2.71 6.95
CA HIS A 260 5.60 -3.08 7.95
C HIS A 260 4.97 -4.45 7.61
N ALA A 261 4.96 -5.36 8.59
CA ALA A 261 4.58 -6.74 8.35
C ALA A 261 3.06 -7.00 8.31
N HIS A 262 2.22 -6.02 8.68
CA HIS A 262 0.76 -6.15 8.75
C HIS A 262 0.31 -7.42 9.50
N VAL A 263 0.68 -7.55 10.78
CA VAL A 263 0.50 -8.79 11.58
C VAL A 263 -0.92 -9.39 11.49
N PRO A 264 -2.02 -8.63 11.54
CA PRO A 264 -3.34 -9.23 11.39
C PRO A 264 -3.58 -9.87 10.01
N LEU A 265 -3.01 -9.31 8.93
CA LEU A 265 -3.05 -9.92 7.60
C LEU A 265 -2.20 -11.20 7.53
N VAL A 266 -1.07 -11.25 8.25
CA VAL A 266 -0.26 -12.48 8.39
C VAL A 266 -1.12 -13.60 8.95
N VAL A 267 -1.82 -13.33 10.06
CA VAL A 267 -2.70 -14.30 10.72
C VAL A 267 -3.86 -14.67 9.80
N MET A 268 -4.56 -13.69 9.23
CA MET A 268 -5.70 -13.95 8.35
C MET A 268 -5.31 -14.88 7.19
N LEU A 269 -4.27 -14.51 6.43
CA LEU A 269 -3.86 -15.26 5.24
C LEU A 269 -3.45 -16.69 5.57
N VAL A 270 -2.70 -16.91 6.65
CA VAL A 270 -2.25 -18.26 7.01
C VAL A 270 -3.42 -19.12 7.51
N LEU A 271 -4.30 -18.58 8.34
CA LEU A 271 -5.43 -19.34 8.87
C LEU A 271 -6.49 -19.65 7.81
N THR A 272 -6.80 -18.71 6.91
CA THR A 272 -7.73 -18.99 5.81
C THR A 272 -7.16 -20.02 4.82
N GLN A 273 -5.86 -19.97 4.53
CA GLN A 273 -5.16 -20.99 3.73
C GLN A 273 -5.13 -22.35 4.43
N ALA A 274 -4.91 -22.39 5.75
CA ALA A 274 -4.99 -23.62 6.54
C ALA A 274 -6.38 -24.26 6.48
N SER A 275 -7.43 -23.44 6.58
CA SER A 275 -8.82 -23.87 6.43
C SER A 275 -9.10 -24.45 5.05
N ALA A 276 -8.77 -23.72 3.99
CA ALA A 276 -8.93 -24.19 2.60
C ALA A 276 -8.13 -25.48 2.33
N GLY A 277 -6.92 -25.57 2.89
CA GLY A 277 -6.07 -26.75 2.84
C GLY A 277 -6.69 -28.00 3.47
N GLY A 278 -7.32 -27.86 4.64
CA GLY A 278 -7.99 -28.99 5.30
C GLY A 278 -9.19 -29.51 4.50
N TYR A 279 -10.02 -28.62 3.94
CA TYR A 279 -11.11 -29.03 3.03
C TYR A 279 -10.59 -29.64 1.73
N LEU A 280 -9.46 -29.16 1.20
CA LEU A 280 -8.82 -29.78 0.04
C LEU A 280 -8.39 -31.22 0.35
N VAL A 281 -7.75 -31.47 1.49
CA VAL A 281 -7.34 -32.82 1.89
C VAL A 281 -8.55 -33.72 2.10
N GLU A 282 -9.62 -33.23 2.73
CA GLU A 282 -10.87 -33.98 2.88
C GLU A 282 -11.50 -34.34 1.52
N ALA A 283 -11.62 -33.36 0.61
CA ALA A 283 -12.19 -33.58 -0.71
C ALA A 283 -11.39 -34.64 -1.50
N VAL A 284 -10.06 -34.58 -1.45
CA VAL A 284 -9.19 -35.57 -2.09
C VAL A 284 -9.32 -36.95 -1.44
N ALA A 285 -9.36 -37.02 -0.10
CA ALA A 285 -9.55 -38.28 0.60
C ALA A 285 -10.87 -38.94 0.19
N ARG A 286 -11.99 -38.20 0.22
CA ARG A 286 -13.31 -38.71 -0.17
C ARG A 286 -13.35 -39.14 -1.64
N ALA A 287 -12.75 -38.37 -2.55
CA ALA A 287 -12.69 -38.70 -3.97
C ALA A 287 -11.87 -39.98 -4.27
N THR A 288 -10.90 -40.30 -3.42
CA THR A 288 -10.05 -41.49 -3.55
C THR A 288 -10.53 -42.68 -2.70
N GLY A 289 -11.71 -42.58 -2.09
CA GLY A 289 -12.28 -43.61 -1.23
C GLY A 289 -11.65 -43.72 0.16
N GLY A 290 -10.80 -42.74 0.54
CA GLY A 290 -10.26 -42.58 1.88
C GLY A 290 -11.22 -41.86 2.82
N ASN A 291 -11.03 -42.06 4.12
CA ASN A 291 -11.78 -41.37 5.16
C ASN A 291 -10.86 -40.43 5.95
N VAL A 292 -11.35 -39.22 6.24
CA VAL A 292 -10.73 -38.31 7.19
C VAL A 292 -11.54 -38.28 8.49
N PRO A 293 -10.90 -38.11 9.65
CA PRO A 293 -11.59 -37.91 10.91
C PRO A 293 -12.53 -36.69 10.86
N THR A 294 -13.72 -36.82 11.43
CA THR A 294 -14.74 -35.73 11.45
C THR A 294 -14.26 -34.46 12.14
N ILE A 295 -13.25 -34.56 13.01
CA ILE A 295 -12.62 -33.41 13.67
C ILE A 295 -11.90 -32.47 12.67
N LEU A 296 -11.42 -32.98 11.52
CA LEU A 296 -10.70 -32.17 10.53
C LEU A 296 -11.56 -31.04 9.94
N PRO A 297 -12.75 -31.29 9.34
CA PRO A 297 -13.59 -30.21 8.82
C PRO A 297 -14.02 -29.20 9.88
N TRP A 298 -14.29 -29.63 11.12
CA TRP A 298 -14.62 -28.72 12.22
C TRP A 298 -13.45 -27.81 12.60
N LEU A 299 -12.25 -28.38 12.71
CA LEU A 299 -11.04 -27.61 12.95
C LEU A 299 -10.80 -26.61 11.81
N SER A 300 -10.93 -27.04 10.55
CA SER A 300 -10.80 -26.19 9.37
C SER A 300 -11.82 -25.05 9.37
N LEU A 301 -13.09 -25.32 9.72
CA LEU A 301 -14.11 -24.28 9.84
C LEU A 301 -13.74 -23.23 10.88
N VAL A 302 -13.42 -23.66 12.10
CA VAL A 302 -13.08 -22.74 13.21
C VAL A 302 -11.86 -21.90 12.86
N VAL A 303 -10.81 -22.53 12.35
CA VAL A 303 -9.59 -21.84 11.91
C VAL A 303 -9.89 -20.83 10.80
N GLY A 304 -10.74 -21.19 9.83
CA GLY A 304 -11.16 -20.30 8.75
C GLY A 304 -11.93 -19.08 9.26
N LEU A 305 -12.90 -19.27 10.16
CA LEU A 305 -13.68 -18.19 10.76
C LEU A 305 -12.80 -17.25 11.60
N VAL A 306 -11.86 -17.80 12.38
CA VAL A 306 -10.87 -16.99 13.12
C VAL A 306 -10.00 -16.19 12.15
N GLY A 307 -9.53 -16.81 11.06
CA GLY A 307 -8.75 -16.13 10.03
C GLY A 307 -9.50 -14.97 9.39
N ILE A 308 -10.75 -15.18 8.96
CA ILE A 308 -11.59 -14.14 8.36
C ILE A 308 -11.80 -12.97 9.34
N ASN A 309 -12.10 -13.25 10.60
CA ASN A 309 -12.31 -12.19 11.60
C ASN A 309 -11.02 -11.43 11.96
N ALA A 310 -9.86 -12.07 11.90
CA ALA A 310 -8.57 -11.41 12.10
C ALA A 310 -8.31 -10.30 11.07
N SER A 311 -8.93 -10.36 9.88
CA SER A 311 -8.85 -9.29 8.89
C SER A 311 -9.40 -7.95 9.40
N LEU A 312 -10.30 -7.93 10.38
CA LEU A 312 -10.88 -6.67 10.85
C LEU A 312 -9.89 -5.84 11.68
N LEU A 313 -8.86 -6.48 12.25
CA LEU A 313 -7.94 -5.86 13.21
C LEU A 313 -6.89 -4.96 12.57
N HIS A 314 -6.70 -4.99 11.25
CA HIS A 314 -5.79 -4.07 10.55
C HIS A 314 -6.51 -2.86 9.93
N LEU A 315 -7.85 -2.85 9.94
CA LEU A 315 -8.64 -1.79 9.32
C LEU A 315 -8.64 -0.55 10.21
N GLY A 316 -8.49 0.62 9.59
CA GLY A 316 -8.58 1.87 10.32
C GLY A 316 -10.00 2.18 10.85
N ARG A 317 -11.04 1.74 10.13
CA ARG A 317 -12.44 1.86 10.57
C ARG A 317 -13.22 0.55 10.33
N PRO A 318 -13.11 -0.45 11.22
CA PRO A 318 -13.64 -1.79 10.99
C PRO A 318 -15.17 -1.84 10.82
N LEU A 319 -15.91 -0.89 11.40
CA LEU A 319 -17.37 -0.81 11.26
C LEU A 319 -17.84 -0.57 9.81
N TYR A 320 -16.97 -0.04 8.94
CA TYR A 320 -17.26 0.21 7.52
C TYR A 320 -16.77 -0.92 6.61
N ALA A 321 -16.27 -2.04 7.14
CA ALA A 321 -15.73 -3.15 6.36
C ALA A 321 -16.73 -3.74 5.36
N TYR A 322 -18.04 -3.68 5.65
CA TYR A 322 -19.10 -4.16 4.75
C TYR A 322 -19.07 -3.45 3.38
N ARG A 323 -18.54 -2.21 3.32
CA ARG A 323 -18.42 -1.45 2.07
C ARG A 323 -17.42 -2.08 1.10
N ALA A 324 -16.54 -2.98 1.54
CA ALA A 324 -15.52 -3.61 0.70
C ALA A 324 -16.10 -4.36 -0.52
N LEU A 325 -17.41 -4.61 -0.56
CA LEU A 325 -18.10 -5.22 -1.71
C LEU A 325 -18.46 -4.22 -2.83
N ILE A 326 -18.33 -2.91 -2.62
CA ILE A 326 -18.66 -1.89 -3.63
C ILE A 326 -17.77 -2.08 -4.88
N GLY A 327 -16.45 -2.22 -4.67
CA GLY A 327 -15.45 -2.33 -5.73
C GLY A 327 -15.34 -3.69 -6.42
N LEU A 328 -16.35 -4.58 -6.34
CA LEU A 328 -16.30 -5.95 -6.89
C LEU A 328 -15.91 -6.01 -8.38
N ARG A 329 -16.25 -4.97 -9.15
CA ARG A 329 -15.98 -4.91 -10.59
C ARG A 329 -14.51 -4.73 -10.92
N HIS A 330 -13.72 -4.02 -10.10
CA HIS A 330 -12.32 -3.69 -10.43
C HIS A 330 -11.31 -4.09 -9.35
N SER A 331 -11.68 -4.11 -8.06
CA SER A 331 -10.75 -4.41 -6.98
C SER A 331 -10.67 -5.92 -6.69
N TRP A 332 -9.46 -6.47 -6.72
CA TRP A 332 -9.22 -7.85 -6.29
C TRP A 332 -9.43 -8.06 -4.79
N LEU A 333 -9.28 -7.02 -3.97
CA LEU A 333 -9.58 -7.09 -2.55
C LEU A 333 -11.08 -7.29 -2.30
N SER A 334 -11.94 -6.61 -3.07
CA SER A 334 -13.40 -6.86 -3.02
C SER A 334 -13.75 -8.30 -3.40
N ARG A 335 -13.09 -8.84 -4.43
CA ARG A 335 -13.29 -10.23 -4.87
C ARG A 335 -12.80 -11.23 -3.83
N GLU A 336 -11.70 -10.95 -3.14
CA GLU A 336 -11.20 -11.75 -2.02
C GLU A 336 -12.21 -11.79 -0.86
N VAL A 337 -12.74 -10.63 -0.45
CA VAL A 337 -13.76 -10.54 0.60
C VAL A 337 -15.01 -11.36 0.23
N ALA A 338 -15.50 -11.23 -1.00
CA ALA A 338 -16.65 -12.01 -1.47
C ALA A 338 -16.34 -13.51 -1.56
N ALA A 339 -15.16 -13.89 -2.04
CA ALA A 339 -14.76 -15.29 -2.16
C ALA A 339 -14.62 -15.97 -0.80
N PHE A 340 -14.01 -15.31 0.19
CA PHE A 340 -13.96 -15.84 1.56
C PHE A 340 -15.33 -15.87 2.24
N GLY A 341 -16.20 -14.89 1.96
CA GLY A 341 -17.59 -14.92 2.42
C GLY A 341 -18.36 -16.12 1.86
N LEU A 342 -18.23 -16.41 0.57
CA LEU A 342 -18.82 -17.60 -0.05
C LEU A 342 -18.23 -18.89 0.54
N PHE A 343 -16.90 -18.97 0.64
CA PHE A 343 -16.20 -20.11 1.21
C PHE A 343 -16.68 -20.40 2.64
N ALA A 344 -16.80 -19.39 3.51
CA ALA A 344 -17.26 -19.56 4.89
C ALA A 344 -18.69 -20.14 4.94
N ASN A 345 -19.60 -19.66 4.09
CA ASN A 345 -20.97 -20.18 4.02
C ASN A 345 -21.02 -21.64 3.52
N VAL A 346 -20.22 -21.98 2.50
CA VAL A 346 -20.12 -23.36 2.00
C VAL A 346 -19.49 -24.29 3.04
N ALA A 347 -18.47 -23.82 3.77
CA ALA A 347 -17.83 -24.55 4.87
C ALA A 347 -18.81 -24.81 6.02
N LEU A 348 -19.65 -23.83 6.38
CA LEU A 348 -20.73 -23.99 7.37
C LEU A 348 -21.78 -25.02 6.90
N ALA A 349 -22.19 -24.93 5.62
CA ALA A 349 -23.14 -25.89 5.04
C ALA A 349 -22.57 -27.32 5.01
N HIS A 350 -21.27 -27.47 4.73
CA HIS A 350 -20.59 -28.76 4.83
C HIS A 350 -20.57 -29.29 6.29
N GLY A 351 -20.27 -28.43 7.27
CA GLY A 351 -20.36 -28.77 8.69
C GLY A 351 -21.75 -29.28 9.10
N ALA A 352 -22.81 -28.63 8.60
CA ALA A 352 -24.18 -29.08 8.82
C ALA A 352 -24.50 -30.42 8.10
N ALA A 353 -23.95 -30.63 6.90
CA ALA A 353 -24.15 -31.87 6.14
C ALA A 353 -23.61 -33.11 6.88
N LEU A 354 -22.58 -32.95 7.74
CA LEU A 354 -22.06 -34.03 8.60
C LEU A 354 -23.10 -34.62 9.53
N TRP A 355 -24.13 -33.84 9.91
CA TRP A 355 -25.19 -34.30 10.81
C TRP A 355 -26.50 -34.61 10.09
N PHE A 356 -26.86 -33.80 9.10
CA PHE A 356 -28.20 -33.85 8.52
C PHE A 356 -28.27 -34.51 7.13
N ARG A 357 -27.17 -34.54 6.37
CA ARG A 357 -27.16 -34.98 4.95
C ARG A 357 -25.85 -35.68 4.59
N PRO A 358 -25.57 -36.87 5.15
CA PRO A 358 -24.32 -37.60 4.90
C PRO A 358 -24.10 -37.92 3.41
N ASP A 359 -25.18 -38.12 2.64
CA ASP A 359 -25.13 -38.37 1.20
C ASP A 359 -24.50 -37.22 0.40
N TRP A 360 -24.49 -36.00 0.96
CA TRP A 360 -23.99 -34.79 0.30
C TRP A 360 -22.53 -34.48 0.66
N LEU A 361 -21.87 -35.32 1.48
CA LEU A 361 -20.55 -34.99 2.00
C LEU A 361 -19.46 -34.92 0.94
N GLY A 362 -19.50 -35.77 -0.08
CA GLY A 362 -18.55 -35.70 -1.20
C GLY A 362 -18.67 -34.38 -1.95
N LEU A 363 -19.89 -34.02 -2.36
CA LEU A 363 -20.17 -32.80 -3.11
C LEU A 363 -19.88 -31.53 -2.30
N SER A 364 -20.31 -31.48 -1.03
CA SER A 364 -20.11 -30.31 -0.16
C SER A 364 -18.64 -30.11 0.22
N ALA A 365 -17.87 -31.19 0.44
CA ALA A 365 -16.43 -31.08 0.65
C ALA A 365 -15.70 -30.55 -0.59
N ALA A 366 -16.07 -31.04 -1.78
CA ALA A 366 -15.53 -30.56 -3.05
C ALA A 366 -15.88 -29.08 -3.28
N ALA A 367 -17.11 -28.66 -2.96
CA ALA A 367 -17.53 -27.27 -3.05
C ALA A 367 -16.76 -26.36 -2.07
N ALA A 368 -16.55 -26.81 -0.83
CA ALA A 368 -15.75 -26.08 0.16
C ALA A 368 -14.29 -25.93 -0.29
N ALA A 369 -13.69 -27.02 -0.79
CA ALA A 369 -12.34 -26.98 -1.34
C ALA A 369 -12.23 -26.03 -2.56
N ALA A 370 -13.17 -26.12 -3.51
CA ALA A 370 -13.16 -25.29 -4.71
C ALA A 370 -13.31 -23.80 -4.37
N THR A 371 -14.27 -23.44 -3.53
CA THR A 371 -14.48 -22.04 -3.10
C THR A 371 -13.31 -21.52 -2.27
N GLY A 372 -12.71 -22.35 -1.42
CA GLY A 372 -11.49 -22.01 -0.68
C GLY A 372 -10.29 -21.75 -1.59
N LEU A 373 -10.08 -22.58 -2.62
CA LEU A 373 -9.02 -22.37 -3.61
C LEU A 373 -9.23 -21.10 -4.44
N VAL A 374 -10.48 -20.78 -4.80
CA VAL A 374 -10.82 -19.52 -5.47
C VAL A 374 -10.52 -18.33 -4.55
N ALA A 375 -10.82 -18.43 -3.25
CA ALA A 375 -10.50 -17.37 -2.30
C ALA A 375 -9.00 -17.16 -2.15
N VAL A 376 -8.21 -18.23 -2.03
CA VAL A 376 -6.73 -18.17 -2.01
C VAL A 376 -6.19 -17.59 -3.32
N PHE A 377 -6.79 -17.92 -4.46
CA PHE A 377 -6.44 -17.31 -5.74
C PHE A 377 -6.70 -15.80 -5.75
N CYS A 378 -7.83 -15.34 -5.22
CA CYS A 378 -8.09 -13.91 -5.05
C CYS A 378 -7.01 -13.24 -4.19
N SER A 379 -6.58 -13.86 -3.08
CA SER A 379 -5.46 -13.36 -2.26
C SER A 379 -4.15 -13.26 -3.04
N VAL A 380 -3.84 -14.23 -3.90
CA VAL A 380 -2.66 -14.16 -4.78
C VAL A 380 -2.76 -12.98 -5.74
N MET A 381 -3.94 -12.74 -6.30
CA MET A 381 -4.16 -11.64 -7.24
C MET A 381 -4.07 -10.27 -6.59
N VAL A 382 -4.50 -10.13 -5.33
CA VAL A 382 -4.34 -8.88 -4.54
C VAL A 382 -2.89 -8.40 -4.56
N TYR A 383 -1.92 -9.31 -4.42
CA TYR A 383 -0.50 -8.92 -4.44
C TYR A 383 0.12 -8.90 -5.83
N HIS A 384 -0.37 -9.73 -6.76
CA HIS A 384 0.14 -9.78 -8.13
C HIS A 384 -0.06 -8.45 -8.88
N VAL A 385 -1.25 -7.86 -8.77
CA VAL A 385 -1.63 -6.63 -9.51
C VAL A 385 -0.96 -5.37 -8.98
N VAL A 386 -0.19 -5.46 -7.89
CA VAL A 386 0.63 -4.35 -7.36
C VAL A 386 1.93 -4.20 -8.15
N HIS A 387 2.28 -5.18 -9.01
CA HIS A 387 3.48 -5.17 -9.84
C HIS A 387 4.82 -5.09 -9.06
N ARG A 388 4.84 -5.49 -7.78
CA ARG A 388 6.10 -5.64 -7.03
C ARG A 388 6.82 -6.91 -7.48
N PRO A 389 8.12 -6.87 -7.86
CA PRO A 389 8.81 -8.06 -8.37
C PRO A 389 8.78 -9.25 -7.40
N PHE A 390 8.87 -9.01 -6.09
CA PHE A 390 8.83 -10.08 -5.08
C PHE A 390 7.45 -10.75 -5.01
N TRP A 391 6.38 -10.04 -5.36
CA TRP A 391 4.99 -10.50 -5.32
C TRP A 391 4.42 -10.89 -6.70
N ARG A 392 5.28 -11.31 -7.64
CA ARG A 392 4.80 -11.85 -8.92
C ARG A 392 3.90 -13.07 -8.72
N GLY A 393 2.87 -13.21 -9.55
CA GLY A 393 1.84 -14.24 -9.45
C GLY A 393 2.39 -15.65 -9.25
N GLY A 394 3.43 -16.05 -9.99
CA GLY A 394 4.06 -17.38 -9.81
C GLY A 394 4.67 -17.60 -8.42
N ARG A 395 5.29 -16.56 -7.81
CA ARG A 395 5.87 -16.67 -6.46
C ARG A 395 4.81 -16.62 -5.37
N CYS A 396 3.84 -15.71 -5.50
CA CYS A 396 2.70 -15.63 -4.59
C CYS A 396 1.89 -16.92 -4.61
N GLY A 397 1.57 -17.45 -5.79
CA GLY A 397 0.84 -18.70 -5.95
C GLY A 397 1.53 -19.87 -5.26
N LEU A 398 2.81 -20.10 -5.53
CA LEU A 398 3.58 -21.19 -4.90
C LEU A 398 3.64 -21.05 -3.37
N LYS A 399 3.75 -19.81 -2.85
CA LYS A 399 3.70 -19.57 -1.40
C LYS A 399 2.34 -19.86 -0.81
N PHE A 400 1.26 -19.31 -1.37
CA PHE A 400 -0.09 -19.33 -0.78
C PHE A 400 -0.76 -20.70 -0.93
N PHE A 401 -0.71 -21.30 -2.12
CA PHE A 401 -1.19 -22.67 -2.31
C PHE A 401 -0.27 -23.69 -1.62
N GLY A 402 1.05 -23.44 -1.59
CA GLY A 402 1.98 -24.24 -0.80
C GLY A 402 1.64 -24.25 0.69
N THR A 403 1.28 -23.10 1.27
CA THR A 403 0.82 -23.01 2.67
C THR A 403 -0.46 -23.82 2.87
N SER A 404 -1.41 -23.71 1.93
CA SER A 404 -2.67 -24.48 1.99
C SER A 404 -2.40 -25.99 1.99
N ILE A 405 -1.52 -26.47 1.12
CA ILE A 405 -1.14 -27.90 1.05
C ILE A 405 -0.42 -28.35 2.33
N VAL A 406 0.62 -27.61 2.75
CA VAL A 406 1.46 -28.01 3.89
C VAL A 406 0.68 -28.01 5.21
N VAL A 407 -0.10 -26.95 5.48
CA VAL A 407 -0.89 -26.89 6.72
C VAL A 407 -2.08 -27.85 6.67
N GLY A 408 -2.72 -28.02 5.50
CA GLY A 408 -3.80 -29.00 5.31
C GLY A 408 -3.34 -30.44 5.59
N LEU A 409 -2.19 -30.84 5.04
CA LEU A 409 -1.59 -32.15 5.30
C LEU A 409 -1.19 -32.32 6.78
N ALA A 410 -0.64 -31.28 7.41
CA ALA A 410 -0.32 -31.30 8.83
C ALA A 410 -1.56 -31.45 9.72
N GLY A 411 -2.66 -30.77 9.39
CA GLY A 411 -3.94 -30.89 10.09
C GLY A 411 -4.53 -32.29 9.94
N ALA A 412 -4.49 -32.87 8.74
CA ALA A 412 -4.94 -34.24 8.50
C ALA A 412 -4.05 -35.27 9.23
N LEU A 413 -2.72 -35.05 9.27
CA LEU A 413 -1.78 -35.91 10.00
C LEU A 413 -2.06 -35.89 11.51
N ALA A 414 -2.29 -34.71 12.08
CA ALA A 414 -2.60 -34.53 13.50
C ALA A 414 -3.91 -35.20 13.90
N THR A 415 -4.95 -35.03 13.09
CA THR A 415 -6.29 -35.58 13.37
C THR A 415 -6.38 -37.08 13.13
N SER A 416 -5.59 -37.64 12.20
CA SER A 416 -5.54 -39.09 11.91
C SER A 416 -4.62 -39.90 12.82
N GLY A 417 -3.94 -39.25 13.77
CA GLY A 417 -3.03 -39.93 14.69
C GLY A 417 -1.71 -40.37 14.06
N GLY A 418 -1.24 -39.70 13.00
CA GLY A 418 0.08 -39.96 12.43
C GLY A 418 0.12 -40.88 11.21
N ALA A 419 -0.92 -40.88 10.35
CA ALA A 419 -0.96 -41.75 9.18
C ALA A 419 0.29 -41.60 8.27
N GLN A 420 0.97 -42.72 7.99
CA GLN A 420 2.26 -42.75 7.29
C GLN A 420 2.24 -42.05 5.93
N ARG A 421 1.17 -42.22 5.13
CA ARG A 421 1.03 -41.56 3.82
C ARG A 421 0.98 -40.03 3.93
N LEU A 422 0.26 -39.52 4.92
CA LEU A 422 0.17 -38.07 5.18
C LEU A 422 1.50 -37.53 5.68
N ALA A 423 2.22 -38.29 6.51
CA ALA A 423 3.53 -37.91 7.01
C ALA A 423 4.57 -37.77 5.89
N VAL A 424 4.64 -38.75 4.97
CA VAL A 424 5.54 -38.69 3.81
C VAL A 424 5.15 -37.55 2.87
N GLY A 425 3.84 -37.38 2.60
CA GLY A 425 3.33 -36.29 1.78
C GLY A 425 3.68 -34.91 2.35
N LEU A 426 3.51 -34.73 3.67
CA LEU A 426 3.87 -33.49 4.37
C LEU A 426 5.38 -33.21 4.29
N ALA A 427 6.22 -34.23 4.49
CA ALA A 427 7.67 -34.11 4.35
C ALA A 427 8.09 -33.66 2.96
N ALA A 428 7.55 -34.29 1.92
CA ALA A 428 7.83 -33.94 0.53
C ALA A 428 7.36 -32.51 0.19
N ALA A 429 6.13 -32.15 0.55
CA ALA A 429 5.56 -30.84 0.30
C ALA A 429 6.33 -29.73 1.05
N SER A 430 6.69 -29.96 2.30
CA SER A 430 7.45 -29.02 3.13
C SER A 430 8.85 -28.80 2.56
N LEU A 431 9.55 -29.87 2.16
CA LEU A 431 10.88 -29.77 1.56
C LEU A 431 10.85 -28.99 0.24
N ALA A 432 9.89 -29.29 -0.64
CA ALA A 432 9.71 -28.58 -1.90
C ALA A 432 9.43 -27.08 -1.67
N LYS A 433 8.54 -26.77 -0.72
CA LYS A 433 8.19 -25.38 -0.37
C LYS A 433 9.39 -24.62 0.23
N LEU A 434 10.14 -25.22 1.15
CA LEU A 434 11.33 -24.61 1.75
C LEU A 434 12.46 -24.40 0.72
N ALA A 435 12.67 -25.36 -0.19
CA ALA A 435 13.61 -25.21 -1.29
C ALA A 435 13.22 -24.06 -2.23
N PHE A 436 11.92 -23.94 -2.55
CA PHE A 436 11.41 -22.83 -3.33
C PHE A 436 11.61 -21.48 -2.61
N GLU A 437 11.27 -21.38 -1.32
CA GLU A 437 11.43 -20.16 -0.53
C GLU A 437 12.89 -19.69 -0.45
N THR A 438 13.82 -20.63 -0.27
CA THR A 438 15.26 -20.33 -0.18
C THR A 438 15.89 -19.96 -1.53
N SER A 439 15.25 -20.31 -2.65
CA SER A 439 15.73 -19.95 -4.01
C SER A 439 15.86 -18.44 -4.23
N ILE A 440 15.12 -17.60 -3.48
CA ILE A 440 15.25 -16.14 -3.55
C ILE A 440 16.69 -15.67 -3.22
N LEU A 441 17.40 -16.41 -2.37
CA LEU A 441 18.78 -16.10 -1.98
C LEU A 441 19.77 -16.26 -3.14
N MET A 442 19.39 -16.92 -4.24
CA MET A 442 20.21 -16.97 -5.45
C MET A 442 20.43 -15.57 -6.06
N HIS A 443 19.51 -14.62 -5.81
CA HIS A 443 19.60 -13.25 -6.32
C HIS A 443 20.68 -12.42 -5.60
N LEU A 444 21.31 -12.95 -4.55
CA LEU A 444 22.54 -12.35 -3.97
C LEU A 444 23.70 -12.32 -4.98
N ARG A 445 23.65 -13.17 -6.01
CA ARG A 445 24.64 -13.24 -7.09
C ARG A 445 24.41 -12.20 -8.18
N ASP A 446 23.28 -11.50 -8.19
CA ASP A 446 23.00 -10.47 -9.19
C ASP A 446 24.06 -9.35 -9.07
N PRO A 447 24.70 -8.92 -10.18
CA PRO A 447 25.72 -7.87 -10.12
C PRO A 447 25.12 -6.49 -9.78
N GLN A 448 23.89 -6.24 -10.23
CA GLN A 448 23.16 -4.99 -9.99
C GLN A 448 22.30 -5.07 -8.72
N MET A 449 21.93 -3.92 -8.16
CA MET A 449 21.02 -3.82 -7.01
C MET A 449 19.55 -3.94 -7.44
N THR A 450 19.17 -5.13 -7.94
CA THR A 450 17.79 -5.43 -8.33
C THR A 450 16.86 -5.44 -7.11
N PRO A 451 15.53 -5.22 -7.27
CA PRO A 451 14.57 -5.33 -6.16
C PRO A 451 14.62 -6.70 -5.45
N LEU A 452 14.91 -7.77 -6.20
CA LEU A 452 15.01 -9.12 -5.66
C LEU A 452 16.33 -9.36 -4.93
N ARG A 453 17.45 -8.80 -5.39
CA ARG A 453 18.70 -8.80 -4.62
C ARG A 453 18.55 -8.06 -3.30
N ARG A 454 17.88 -6.89 -3.31
CA ARG A 454 17.56 -6.13 -2.10
C ARG A 454 16.70 -6.95 -1.14
N THR A 455 15.69 -7.64 -1.64
CA THR A 455 14.89 -8.60 -0.85
C THR A 455 15.78 -9.68 -0.22
N ALA A 456 16.67 -10.30 -1.01
CA ALA A 456 17.58 -11.33 -0.51
C ALA A 456 18.57 -10.80 0.55
N LEU A 457 19.01 -9.54 0.42
CA LEU A 457 19.83 -8.86 1.43
C LEU A 457 19.06 -8.60 2.73
N LEU A 458 17.78 -8.23 2.66
CA LEU A 458 16.93 -8.12 3.86
C LEU A 458 16.82 -9.45 4.59
N LEU A 459 16.58 -10.54 3.84
CA LEU A 459 16.46 -11.89 4.37
C LEU A 459 17.75 -12.41 5.02
N ARG A 460 18.93 -12.04 4.50
CA ARG A 460 20.22 -12.40 5.12
C ARG A 460 20.70 -11.45 6.21
N GLY A 461 20.21 -10.22 6.25
CA GLY A 461 20.61 -9.21 7.22
C GLY A 461 19.53 -9.00 8.27
N PRO A 462 18.78 -7.88 8.24
CA PRO A 462 17.80 -7.53 9.27
C PRO A 462 16.78 -8.63 9.62
N LEU A 463 16.37 -9.44 8.64
CA LEU A 463 15.33 -10.47 8.81
C LEU A 463 15.90 -11.88 9.04
N ALA A 464 17.22 -12.03 9.22
CA ALA A 464 17.86 -13.35 9.34
C ALA A 464 17.30 -14.20 10.49
N LYS A 465 16.92 -13.58 11.61
CA LYS A 465 16.28 -14.29 12.75
C LYS A 465 14.93 -14.88 12.37
N ALA A 466 14.10 -14.13 11.65
CA ALA A 466 12.80 -14.60 11.17
C ALA A 466 12.97 -15.71 10.11
N VAL A 467 13.99 -15.62 9.26
CA VAL A 467 14.36 -16.70 8.32
C VAL A 467 14.79 -17.96 9.07
N ALA A 468 15.65 -17.84 10.09
CA ALA A 468 16.08 -18.98 10.90
C ALA A 468 14.89 -19.63 11.62
N LEU A 469 13.98 -18.83 12.18
CA LEU A 469 12.74 -19.33 12.78
C LEU A 469 11.88 -20.08 11.76
N ARG A 470 11.67 -19.50 10.57
CA ARG A 470 10.92 -20.12 9.47
C ARG A 470 11.51 -21.47 9.07
N LEU A 471 12.82 -21.54 8.83
CA LEU A 471 13.50 -22.77 8.42
C LEU A 471 13.50 -23.80 9.54
N GLY A 472 13.78 -23.39 10.78
CA GLY A 472 13.79 -24.29 11.94
C GLY A 472 12.42 -24.92 12.18
N LEU A 473 11.36 -24.12 12.24
CA LEU A 473 9.99 -24.60 12.42
C LEU A 473 9.50 -25.43 11.22
N GLY A 474 9.84 -24.99 10.00
CA GLY A 474 9.48 -25.71 8.77
C GLY A 474 10.16 -27.08 8.65
N LEU A 475 11.44 -27.20 9.00
CA LEU A 475 12.17 -28.47 8.97
C LEU A 475 11.72 -29.41 10.09
N THR A 476 11.58 -28.89 11.31
CA THR A 476 11.18 -29.70 12.48
C THR A 476 9.74 -30.20 12.34
N GLY A 477 8.78 -29.30 12.11
CA GLY A 477 7.37 -29.64 11.99
C GLY A 477 6.99 -30.27 10.64
N GLY A 478 7.62 -29.82 9.55
CA GLY A 478 7.26 -30.25 8.20
C GLY A 478 8.01 -31.48 7.71
N VAL A 479 9.20 -31.81 8.25
CA VAL A 479 10.05 -32.90 7.74
C VAL A 479 10.45 -33.89 8.84
N VAL A 480 11.11 -33.44 9.91
CA VAL A 480 11.70 -34.33 10.93
C VAL A 480 10.61 -35.07 11.72
N LEU A 481 9.65 -34.36 12.31
CA LEU A 481 8.58 -34.99 13.08
C LEU A 481 7.67 -35.88 12.23
N PRO A 482 7.24 -35.48 11.02
CA PRO A 482 6.47 -36.37 10.13
C PRO A 482 7.22 -37.65 9.78
N LEU A 483 8.51 -37.58 9.41
CA LEU A 483 9.28 -38.79 9.10
C LEU A 483 9.47 -39.68 10.33
N ALA A 484 9.65 -39.11 11.53
CA ALA A 484 9.70 -39.88 12.77
C ALA A 484 8.35 -40.54 13.11
N LEU A 485 7.23 -39.88 12.82
CA LEU A 485 5.89 -40.48 12.94
C LEU A 485 5.69 -41.62 11.94
N ALA A 486 6.17 -41.46 10.70
CA ALA A 486 6.07 -42.46 9.64
C ALA A 486 6.83 -43.76 9.97
N THR A 487 7.88 -43.69 10.80
CA THR A 487 8.66 -44.84 11.27
C THR A 487 8.21 -45.36 12.63
N GLY A 488 7.27 -44.69 13.31
CA GLY A 488 6.84 -45.02 14.66
C GLY A 488 7.88 -44.67 15.75
N ALA A 489 8.88 -43.83 15.45
CA ALA A 489 9.92 -43.44 16.38
C ALA A 489 9.45 -42.46 17.47
N VAL A 490 8.29 -41.82 17.27
CA VAL A 490 7.69 -40.85 18.21
C VAL A 490 6.19 -41.17 18.41
N PRO A 491 5.61 -40.81 19.56
CA PRO A 491 4.19 -41.07 19.82
C PRO A 491 3.29 -40.26 18.88
N ALA A 492 2.08 -40.76 18.61
CA ALA A 492 1.08 -40.08 17.77
C ALA A 492 0.77 -38.64 18.19
N ALA A 493 0.88 -38.32 19.49
CA ALA A 493 0.74 -36.96 20.01
C ALA A 493 1.73 -35.95 19.39
N ALA A 494 2.89 -36.41 18.91
CA ALA A 494 3.87 -35.58 18.21
C ALA A 494 3.32 -34.97 16.90
N ALA A 495 2.23 -35.53 16.34
CA ALA A 495 1.57 -34.96 15.16
C ALA A 495 0.94 -33.57 15.43
N TRP A 496 0.47 -33.32 16.66
CA TRP A 496 -0.01 -31.99 17.06
C TRP A 496 1.12 -30.99 17.23
N VAL A 497 2.27 -31.43 17.73
CA VAL A 497 3.50 -30.61 17.81
C VAL A 497 3.98 -30.27 16.40
N ALA A 498 3.95 -31.24 15.49
CA ALA A 498 4.27 -31.02 14.08
C ALA A 498 3.34 -29.97 13.44
N LEU A 499 2.02 -30.07 13.66
CA LEU A 499 1.05 -29.07 13.20
C LEU A 499 1.35 -27.67 13.77
N ALA A 500 1.60 -27.56 15.07
CA ALA A 500 1.91 -26.27 15.71
C ALA A 500 3.20 -25.65 15.14
N ALA A 501 4.24 -26.46 14.95
CA ALA A 501 5.50 -26.01 14.36
C ALA A 501 5.32 -25.60 12.89
N VAL A 502 4.60 -26.38 12.08
CA VAL A 502 4.25 -26.01 10.70
C VAL A 502 3.50 -24.69 10.67
N LEU A 503 2.46 -24.52 11.49
CA LEU A 503 1.67 -23.30 11.54
C LEU A 503 2.52 -22.08 11.93
N GLY A 504 3.37 -22.21 12.96
CA GLY A 504 4.32 -21.16 13.35
C GLY A 504 5.34 -20.83 12.26
N GLY A 505 5.81 -21.85 11.53
CA GLY A 505 6.67 -21.66 10.37
C GLY A 505 5.98 -20.89 9.24
N GLU A 506 4.72 -21.20 8.94
CA GLU A 506 3.94 -20.51 7.91
C GLU A 506 3.57 -19.07 8.30
N LEU A 507 3.32 -18.80 9.59
CA LEU A 507 3.19 -17.44 10.11
C LEU A 507 4.50 -16.64 9.94
N ALA A 508 5.66 -17.25 10.21
CA ALA A 508 6.95 -16.62 9.97
C ALA A 508 7.21 -16.38 8.46
N GLU A 509 6.78 -17.30 7.58
CA GLU A 509 6.85 -17.11 6.13
C GLU A 509 6.03 -15.89 5.70
N ARG A 510 4.78 -15.80 6.16
CA ARG A 510 3.88 -14.72 5.77
C ARG A 510 4.30 -13.38 6.38
N TYR A 511 4.94 -13.37 7.56
CA TYR A 511 5.64 -12.20 8.08
C TYR A 511 6.76 -11.74 7.13
N LEU A 512 7.64 -12.67 6.70
CA LEU A 512 8.72 -12.37 5.76
C LEU A 512 8.19 -11.93 4.39
N PHE A 513 7.03 -12.44 3.96
CA PHE A 513 6.38 -12.06 2.71
C PHE A 513 6.07 -10.54 2.66
N PHE A 514 5.63 -9.96 3.77
CA PHE A 514 5.41 -8.52 3.89
C PHE A 514 6.69 -7.77 4.21
N ALA A 515 7.45 -8.19 5.22
CA ALA A 515 8.60 -7.44 5.71
C ALA A 515 9.77 -7.37 4.71
N ALA A 516 9.92 -8.36 3.83
CA ALA A 516 11.04 -8.43 2.90
C ALA A 516 10.75 -7.78 1.53
N VAL A 517 9.52 -7.33 1.27
CA VAL A 517 9.20 -6.66 0.00
C VAL A 517 9.93 -5.31 -0.08
N VAL A 518 10.43 -4.95 -1.24
CA VAL A 518 11.03 -3.62 -1.46
C VAL A 518 9.97 -2.71 -2.05
N ARG A 519 9.62 -1.62 -1.36
CA ARG A 519 8.67 -0.63 -1.91
C ARG A 519 9.30 0.20 -3.04
N PRO A 520 8.63 0.32 -4.21
CA PRO A 520 8.98 1.37 -5.17
C PRO A 520 8.60 2.73 -4.58
N LYS A 521 9.41 3.76 -4.84
CA LYS A 521 9.15 5.13 -4.41
C LYS A 521 9.96 6.12 -5.25
N MET A 522 9.62 7.40 -5.13
CA MET A 522 10.36 8.48 -5.79
C MET A 522 11.79 8.61 -5.24
N PRO A 523 12.77 8.98 -6.09
CA PRO A 523 14.18 8.85 -5.76
C PRO A 523 14.63 9.78 -4.64
N GLY A 524 15.31 9.21 -3.63
CA GLY A 524 15.91 9.94 -2.52
C GLY A 524 14.92 10.54 -1.52
N GLY A 525 13.63 10.19 -1.60
CA GLY A 525 12.63 10.57 -0.60
C GLY A 525 12.95 9.98 0.77
N LEU A 526 12.58 10.71 1.83
CA LEU A 526 12.73 10.22 3.20
C LEU A 526 11.82 8.99 3.38
N ALA A 527 12.31 7.97 4.06
CA ALA A 527 11.41 6.88 4.46
C ALA A 527 10.45 7.44 5.52
N SER A 528 9.22 7.73 5.09
CA SER A 528 8.07 7.94 5.99
C SER A 528 7.72 6.65 6.72
#